data_AF-W7T5B3-F1
#
_entry.id   AF-W7T5B3-F1
#
_cell.length_a   1.000
_cell.length_b   1.000
_cell.length_c   1.000
_cell.angle_alpha   90.00
_cell.angle_beta   90.00
_cell.angle_gamma   90.00
#
_symmetry.space_group_name_H-M   'P 1'
#
loop_
_entity.id
_entity.type
_entity.pdbx_description
1 polymer ?
#
loop_
_entity_poly.entity_id
_entity_poly.type
_entity_poly.pdbx_seq_one_letter_code
_entity_poly.pdbx_strand_id
1 'polypeptide(L)'
;MAATAPVAAPTSALITQAQQKTVAYLPRIDSQRAHTVSATDLEGAFQYEKKYVGKVRDVYTTADSLLLISTDRQSAFDRNLASIPFKGQVLNLTSQWWFEKSKDLVPNHILAVPHPNACIGKKCTMFPVEFVMRGYITGIAVMPCPRG
;
A
#
# COMPACT_ATOMS: atom_id res chain seq x y z
N MET A 1 36.73 -12.74 -21.14
CA MET A 1 36.15 -12.06 -22.31
C MET A 1 35.14 -11.04 -21.82
N ALA A 2 35.44 -9.77 -22.11
CA ALA A 2 34.65 -8.53 -21.99
C ALA A 2 33.67 -8.37 -20.81
N ALA A 3 34.13 -7.70 -19.74
CA ALA A 3 33.27 -6.94 -18.85
C ALA A 3 32.69 -5.76 -19.64
N THR A 4 31.37 -5.71 -19.80
CA THR A 4 30.67 -4.55 -20.36
C THR A 4 30.71 -3.41 -19.35
N ALA A 5 31.43 -2.34 -19.70
CA ALA A 5 31.49 -1.11 -18.92
C ALA A 5 30.10 -0.46 -18.83
N PRO A 6 29.73 0.17 -17.69
CA PRO A 6 28.49 0.91 -17.61
C PRO A 6 28.60 2.16 -18.49
N VAL A 7 27.72 2.25 -19.49
CA VAL A 7 27.56 3.44 -20.33
C VAL A 7 27.09 4.59 -19.44
N ALA A 8 27.98 5.52 -19.13
CA ALA A 8 27.68 6.71 -18.35
C ALA A 8 26.80 7.65 -19.17
N ALA A 9 25.50 7.66 -18.91
CA ALA A 9 24.59 8.68 -19.43
C ALA A 9 24.93 10.04 -18.77
N PRO A 10 24.88 11.17 -19.52
CA PRO A 10 25.14 12.49 -18.95
C PRO A 10 24.07 12.78 -17.90
N THR A 11 24.47 12.66 -16.64
CA THR A 11 23.58 12.73 -15.50
C THR A 11 23.61 14.17 -14.99
N SER A 12 22.50 14.89 -15.12
CA SER A 12 22.40 16.27 -14.59
C SER A 12 22.70 16.29 -13.09
N ALA A 13 23.20 17.41 -12.57
CA ALA A 13 23.55 17.56 -11.14
C ALA A 13 22.41 17.14 -10.19
N LEU A 14 21.15 17.33 -10.62
CA LEU A 14 19.95 16.90 -9.91
C LEU A 14 19.84 15.38 -9.82
N ILE A 15 20.11 14.66 -10.91
CA ILE A 15 20.02 13.19 -10.93
C ILE A 15 21.16 12.59 -10.09
N THR A 16 22.37 13.17 -10.16
CA THR A 16 23.49 12.73 -9.31
C THR A 16 23.18 12.94 -7.83
N GLN A 17 22.58 14.07 -7.47
CA GLN A 17 22.18 14.35 -6.09
C GLN A 17 21.06 13.38 -5.62
N ALA A 18 20.10 13.06 -6.48
CA ALA A 18 19.05 12.08 -6.19
C ALA A 18 19.63 10.66 -6.02
N GLN A 19 20.60 10.27 -6.86
CA GLN A 19 21.28 8.98 -6.73
C GLN A 19 22.10 8.90 -5.45
N GLN A 20 22.85 9.93 -5.09
CA GLN A 20 23.61 9.96 -3.82
C GLN A 20 22.70 9.80 -2.61
N LYS A 21 21.56 10.49 -2.59
CA LYS A 21 20.54 10.30 -1.54
C LYS A 21 20.03 8.87 -1.50
N THR A 22 19.77 8.28 -2.67
CA THR A 22 19.24 6.91 -2.77
C THR A 22 20.24 5.87 -2.28
N VAL A 23 21.51 5.99 -2.68
CA VAL A 23 22.59 5.05 -2.32
C VAL A 23 22.82 5.02 -0.81
N ALA A 24 22.67 6.15 -0.12
CA ALA A 24 22.79 6.23 1.32
C ALA A 24 21.78 5.33 2.08
N TYR A 25 20.60 5.07 1.50
CA TYR A 25 19.58 4.25 2.15
C TYR A 25 19.68 2.76 1.83
N LEU A 26 20.47 2.35 0.83
CA LEU A 26 20.54 0.95 0.39
C LEU A 26 20.91 -0.02 1.51
N PRO A 27 21.95 0.22 2.35
CA PRO A 27 22.30 -0.71 3.43
C PRO A 27 21.17 -0.87 4.45
N ARG A 28 20.46 0.23 4.75
CA ARG A 28 19.31 0.21 5.66
C ARG A 28 18.17 -0.59 5.06
N ILE A 29 17.86 -0.37 3.78
CA ILE A 29 16.80 -1.13 3.09
C ILE A 29 17.15 -2.61 3.10
N ASP A 30 18.37 -2.97 2.71
CA ASP A 30 18.81 -4.36 2.65
C ASP A 30 18.73 -5.07 4.01
N SER A 31 19.11 -4.40 5.09
CA SER A 31 18.97 -4.95 6.45
C SER A 31 17.53 -5.28 6.84
N GLN A 32 16.55 -4.58 6.28
CA GLN A 32 15.14 -4.69 6.66
C GLN A 32 14.30 -5.53 5.69
N ARG A 33 14.88 -6.00 4.58
CA ARG A 33 14.16 -6.79 3.56
C ARG A 33 13.53 -8.07 4.12
N ALA A 34 14.17 -8.69 5.11
CA ALA A 34 13.67 -9.88 5.78
C ALA A 34 12.35 -9.66 6.54
N HIS A 35 12.05 -8.42 6.93
CA HIS A 35 10.83 -8.06 7.66
C HIS A 35 9.62 -7.78 6.75
N THR A 36 9.74 -8.03 5.44
CA THR A 36 8.65 -7.77 4.49
C THR A 36 7.51 -8.79 4.64
N VAL A 37 6.29 -8.29 4.83
CA VAL A 37 5.09 -9.14 4.87
C VAL A 37 4.52 -9.22 3.46
N SER A 38 4.85 -10.29 2.73
CA SER A 38 4.38 -10.49 1.35
C SER A 38 3.07 -11.26 1.26
N ALA A 39 2.84 -12.18 2.19
CA ALA A 39 1.59 -12.93 2.31
C ALA A 39 1.32 -13.20 3.79
N THR A 40 0.04 -13.31 4.14
CA THR A 40 -0.38 -13.74 5.47
C THR A 40 -0.92 -15.15 5.39
N ASP A 41 -0.53 -15.99 6.34
CA ASP A 41 -1.17 -17.27 6.58
C ASP A 41 -1.53 -17.35 8.06
N LEU A 42 -2.81 -17.54 8.32
CA LEU A 42 -3.40 -17.53 9.66
C LEU A 42 -4.30 -18.75 9.85
N GLU A 43 -4.10 -19.79 9.03
CA GLU A 43 -4.78 -21.07 9.19
C GLU A 43 -4.55 -21.61 10.62
N GLY A 44 -5.64 -21.95 11.30
CA GLY A 44 -5.61 -22.47 12.67
C GLY A 44 -5.33 -21.43 13.76
N ALA A 45 -4.97 -20.18 13.43
CA ALA A 45 -4.76 -19.14 14.44
C ALA A 45 -6.08 -18.60 15.01
N PHE A 46 -7.13 -18.53 14.19
CA PHE A 46 -8.49 -18.17 14.59
C PHE A 46 -9.50 -18.68 13.55
N GLN A 47 -10.79 -18.65 13.90
CA GLN A 47 -11.86 -19.07 13.00
C GLN A 47 -12.23 -17.93 12.02
N TYR A 48 -12.09 -18.18 10.73
CA TYR A 48 -12.57 -17.31 9.66
C TYR A 48 -13.28 -18.12 8.57
N GLU A 49 -14.25 -17.48 7.92
CA GLU A 49 -15.09 -18.09 6.89
C GLU A 49 -14.42 -18.03 5.52
N LYS A 50 -13.79 -16.89 5.20
CA LYS A 50 -13.22 -16.62 3.88
C LYS A 50 -11.99 -15.76 3.97
N LYS A 51 -10.99 -16.10 3.16
CA LYS A 51 -9.83 -15.26 2.88
C LYS A 51 -9.95 -14.70 1.46
N TYR A 52 -9.71 -13.39 1.32
CA TYR A 52 -9.63 -12.71 0.04
C TYR A 52 -8.28 -12.00 -0.06
N VAL A 53 -7.52 -12.32 -1.11
CA VAL A 53 -6.20 -11.73 -1.37
C VAL A 53 -6.36 -10.63 -2.40
N GLY A 54 -6.27 -9.37 -1.96
CA GLY A 54 -6.22 -8.22 -2.84
C GLY A 54 -4.79 -7.90 -3.31
N LYS A 55 -4.64 -6.85 -4.12
CA LYS A 55 -3.31 -6.41 -4.60
C LYS A 55 -2.35 -6.09 -3.43
N VAL A 56 -2.83 -5.36 -2.43
CA VAL A 56 -2.03 -4.83 -1.31
C VAL A 56 -2.53 -5.30 0.07
N ARG A 57 -3.77 -5.78 0.18
CA ARG A 57 -4.36 -6.19 1.46
C ARG A 57 -4.92 -7.60 1.38
N ASP A 58 -4.74 -8.34 2.46
CA ASP A 58 -5.39 -9.62 2.69
C ASP A 58 -6.56 -9.40 3.64
N VAL A 59 -7.73 -9.92 3.30
CA VAL A 59 -8.98 -9.74 4.05
C VAL A 59 -9.44 -11.10 4.55
N TYR A 60 -9.65 -11.19 5.86
CA TYR A 60 -10.20 -12.36 6.53
C TYR A 60 -11.59 -12.02 7.06
N THR A 61 -12.59 -12.73 6.58
CA THR A 61 -13.98 -12.57 6.99
C THR A 61 -14.26 -13.49 8.17
N THR A 62 -14.62 -12.94 9.33
CA THR A 62 -15.13 -13.71 10.48
C THR A 62 -16.66 -13.61 10.52
N ALA A 63 -17.34 -14.28 11.46
CA ALA A 63 -18.80 -14.23 11.57
C ALA A 63 -19.32 -12.78 11.71
N ASP A 64 -18.70 -11.99 12.60
CA ASP A 64 -19.22 -10.67 12.97
C ASP A 64 -18.42 -9.50 12.36
N SER A 65 -17.21 -9.74 11.87
CA SER A 65 -16.28 -8.67 11.50
C SER A 65 -15.38 -9.03 10.32
N LEU A 66 -14.60 -8.04 9.88
CA LEU A 66 -13.56 -8.19 8.87
C LEU A 66 -12.21 -7.88 9.50
N LEU A 67 -11.25 -8.79 9.38
CA LEU A 67 -9.85 -8.52 9.68
C LEU A 67 -9.12 -8.15 8.37
N LEU A 68 -8.65 -6.90 8.32
CA LEU A 68 -7.97 -6.32 7.19
C LEU A 68 -6.48 -6.26 7.51
N ILE A 69 -5.65 -6.97 6.76
CA ILE A 69 -4.19 -6.96 6.93
C ILE A 69 -3.53 -6.26 5.75
N SER A 70 -2.84 -5.17 6.03
CA SER A 70 -2.06 -4.43 5.04
C SER A 70 -0.70 -5.06 4.86
N THR A 71 -0.42 -5.52 3.64
CA THR A 71 0.84 -6.16 3.27
C THR A 71 1.80 -5.18 2.61
N ASP A 72 3.05 -5.59 2.48
CA ASP A 72 4.12 -4.78 1.91
C ASP A 72 4.16 -4.80 0.38
N ARG A 73 3.26 -5.57 -0.26
CA ARG A 73 3.17 -5.75 -1.72
C ARG A 73 2.86 -4.44 -2.43
N GLN A 74 3.73 -4.00 -3.34
CA GLN A 74 3.55 -2.82 -4.17
C GLN A 74 3.22 -3.20 -5.61
N SER A 75 2.04 -2.79 -6.07
CA SER A 75 1.64 -2.95 -7.46
C SER A 75 1.69 -1.63 -8.23
N ALA A 76 2.10 -1.68 -9.49
CA ALA A 76 1.86 -0.62 -10.47
C ALA A 76 1.73 -1.26 -11.86
N PHE A 77 1.05 -0.57 -12.79
CA PHE A 77 0.77 -1.11 -14.14
C PHE A 77 0.13 -2.51 -14.12
N ASP A 78 -0.78 -2.73 -13.17
CA ASP A 78 -1.46 -4.01 -12.90
C ASP A 78 -0.54 -5.22 -12.64
N ARG A 79 0.71 -4.98 -12.23
CA ARG A 79 1.67 -6.02 -11.88
C ARG A 79 2.21 -5.79 -10.47
N ASN A 80 2.55 -6.87 -9.77
CA ASN A 80 3.29 -6.78 -8.51
C ASN A 80 4.75 -6.46 -8.83
N LEU A 81 5.27 -5.34 -8.33
CA LEU A 81 6.62 -4.86 -8.63
C LEU A 81 7.64 -5.30 -7.58
N ALA A 82 7.30 -5.12 -6.30
CA ALA A 82 8.21 -5.38 -5.18
C ALA A 82 7.45 -5.45 -3.85
N SER A 83 8.10 -5.97 -2.82
CA SER A 83 7.66 -5.82 -1.43
C SER A 83 8.54 -4.78 -0.74
N ILE A 84 7.92 -3.73 -0.21
CA ILE A 84 8.62 -2.62 0.45
C ILE A 84 8.51 -2.80 1.96
N PRO A 85 9.62 -2.92 2.71
CA PRO A 85 9.58 -3.18 4.15
C PRO A 85 8.79 -2.10 4.89
N PHE A 86 7.91 -2.51 5.80
CA PHE A 86 7.08 -1.67 6.67
C PHE A 86 6.05 -0.78 5.97
N LYS A 87 5.84 -0.95 4.66
CA LYS A 87 4.85 -0.16 3.92
C LYS A 87 3.43 -0.41 4.45
N GLY A 88 3.10 -1.66 4.74
CA GLY A 88 1.80 -2.05 5.30
C GLY A 88 1.50 -1.30 6.60
N GLN A 89 2.51 -1.16 7.47
CA GLN A 89 2.39 -0.51 8.78
C GLN A 89 2.09 0.97 8.61
N VAL A 90 2.88 1.64 7.77
CA VAL A 90 2.71 3.08 7.50
C VAL A 90 1.33 3.36 6.92
N LEU A 91 0.87 2.56 5.94
CA LEU A 91 -0.42 2.77 5.31
C LEU A 91 -1.60 2.51 6.24
N ASN A 92 -1.52 1.48 7.08
CA ASN A 92 -2.57 1.15 8.03
C ASN A 92 -2.67 2.20 9.15
N LEU A 93 -1.54 2.62 9.72
CA LEU A 93 -1.50 3.67 10.75
C LEU A 93 -1.93 5.03 10.19
N THR A 94 -1.56 5.37 8.95
CA THR A 94 -2.03 6.59 8.28
C THR A 94 -3.54 6.54 8.08
N SER A 95 -4.07 5.39 7.68
CA SER A 95 -5.53 5.19 7.56
C SER A 95 -6.22 5.35 8.90
N GLN A 96 -5.70 4.72 9.97
CA GLN A 96 -6.21 4.88 11.34
C GLN A 96 -6.25 6.35 11.76
N TRP A 97 -5.18 7.11 11.51
CA TRP A 97 -5.12 8.53 11.85
C TRP A 97 -6.21 9.34 11.12
N TRP A 98 -6.41 9.09 9.83
CA TRP A 98 -7.48 9.77 9.06
C TRP A 98 -8.87 9.40 9.57
N PHE A 99 -9.12 8.13 9.86
CA PHE A 99 -10.39 7.71 10.43
C PHE A 99 -10.62 8.36 11.80
N GLU A 100 -9.60 8.50 12.64
CA GLU A 100 -9.71 9.25 13.91
C GLU A 100 -10.11 10.71 13.69
N LYS A 101 -9.50 11.36 12.70
CA LYS A 101 -9.76 12.77 12.37
C LYS A 101 -11.11 13.04 11.72
N SER A 102 -11.77 12.03 11.16
CA SER A 102 -13.07 12.17 10.49
C SER A 102 -14.24 11.60 11.29
N LYS A 103 -14.01 11.14 12.53
CA LYS A 103 -15.05 10.48 13.35
C LYS A 103 -16.26 11.37 13.63
N ASP A 104 -16.04 12.68 13.71
CA ASP A 104 -17.05 13.71 13.95
C ASP A 104 -17.88 14.03 12.69
N LEU A 105 -17.36 13.72 11.51
CA LEU A 105 -18.01 14.02 10.23
C LEU A 105 -18.87 12.87 9.71
N VAL A 106 -18.34 11.63 9.73
CA VAL A 106 -18.98 10.45 9.13
C VAL A 106 -18.69 9.19 9.96
N PRO A 107 -19.66 8.29 10.16
CA PRO A 107 -19.41 7.02 10.83
C PRO A 107 -18.42 6.15 10.06
N ASN A 108 -17.37 5.69 10.74
CA ASN A 108 -16.33 4.85 10.16
C ASN A 108 -16.60 3.35 10.39
N HIS A 109 -16.09 2.52 9.47
CA HIS A 109 -16.20 1.07 9.56
C HIS A 109 -15.14 0.43 10.49
N ILE A 110 -14.08 1.14 10.87
CA ILE A 110 -13.01 0.61 11.75
C ILE A 110 -13.52 0.48 13.19
N LEU A 111 -13.31 -0.71 13.77
CA LEU A 111 -13.61 -1.04 15.16
C LEU A 111 -12.38 -0.95 16.06
N ALA A 112 -11.26 -1.54 15.62
CA ALA A 112 -10.02 -1.59 16.40
C ALA A 112 -8.80 -1.78 15.50
N VAL A 113 -7.62 -1.41 15.99
CA VAL A 113 -6.33 -1.63 15.32
C VAL A 113 -5.43 -2.42 16.27
N PRO A 114 -5.53 -3.77 16.29
CA PRO A 114 -4.79 -4.60 17.23
C PRO A 114 -3.28 -4.67 16.93
N HIS A 115 -2.88 -4.38 15.70
CA HIS A 115 -1.49 -4.46 15.26
C HIS A 115 -1.19 -3.38 14.21
N PRO A 116 0.04 -2.85 14.09
CA PRO A 116 0.38 -1.84 13.09
C PRO A 116 0.04 -2.24 11.64
N ASN A 117 0.04 -3.53 11.31
CA ASN A 117 -0.37 -4.05 10.00
C ASN A 117 -1.84 -4.45 9.89
N ALA A 118 -2.61 -4.51 10.98
CA ALA A 118 -3.94 -5.11 10.99
C ALA A 118 -4.99 -4.17 11.58
N CYS A 119 -6.15 -4.09 10.95
CA CYS A 119 -7.33 -3.43 11.49
C CYS A 119 -8.55 -4.36 11.43
N ILE A 120 -9.42 -4.21 12.43
CA ILE A 120 -10.71 -4.90 12.51
C ILE A 120 -11.77 -3.89 12.09
N GLY A 121 -12.59 -4.27 11.12
CA GLY A 121 -13.68 -3.46 10.61
C GLY A 121 -15.03 -4.18 10.68
N LYS A 122 -16.10 -3.40 10.65
CA LYS A 122 -17.47 -3.90 10.46
C LYS A 122 -17.64 -4.43 9.04
N LYS A 123 -18.46 -5.47 8.88
CA LYS A 123 -18.93 -5.88 7.55
C LYS A 123 -19.82 -4.76 6.99
N CYS A 124 -19.51 -4.31 5.77
CA CYS A 124 -20.28 -3.27 5.08
C CYS A 124 -20.64 -3.72 3.67
N THR A 125 -21.85 -3.36 3.22
CA THR A 125 -22.25 -3.49 1.83
C THR A 125 -21.64 -2.36 1.02
N MET A 126 -20.75 -2.68 0.07
CA MET A 126 -20.10 -1.69 -0.78
C MET A 126 -21.11 -1.03 -1.72
N PHE A 127 -21.16 0.29 -1.71
CA PHE A 127 -21.83 1.05 -2.77
C PHE A 127 -20.86 1.14 -3.97
N PRO A 128 -21.23 0.68 -5.18
CA PRO A 128 -20.30 0.51 -6.30
C PRO A 128 -20.02 1.85 -7.03
N VAL A 129 -19.63 2.87 -6.28
CA VAL A 129 -19.27 4.20 -6.79
C VAL A 129 -17.96 4.64 -6.16
N GLU A 130 -17.04 5.14 -6.99
CA GLU A 130 -15.78 5.75 -6.54
C GLU A 130 -15.94 7.26 -6.44
N PHE A 131 -15.77 7.81 -5.23
CA PHE A 131 -15.82 9.25 -4.99
C PHE A 131 -14.41 9.85 -5.15
N VAL A 132 -14.23 10.70 -6.17
CA VAL A 132 -12.95 11.35 -6.46
C VAL A 132 -13.09 12.87 -6.27
N MET A 133 -12.40 13.41 -5.28
CA MET A 133 -12.29 14.86 -5.05
C MET A 133 -10.95 15.39 -5.60
N ARG A 134 -10.97 16.49 -6.34
CA ARG A 134 -9.76 17.10 -6.96
C ARG A 134 -9.61 18.56 -6.53
N GLY A 135 -8.55 18.86 -5.78
CA GLY A 135 -8.14 20.24 -5.46
C GLY A 135 -7.23 20.87 -6.53
N TYR A 136 -6.60 20.04 -7.37
CA TYR A 136 -5.72 20.46 -8.47
C TYR A 136 -5.98 19.61 -9.71
N ILE A 137 -5.82 20.20 -10.89
CA ILE A 137 -6.02 19.51 -12.18
C ILE A 137 -4.76 18.68 -12.49
N THR A 138 -4.90 17.35 -12.46
CA THR A 138 -3.81 16.40 -12.76
C THR A 138 -4.35 15.09 -13.35
N GLY A 139 -3.46 14.31 -13.99
CA GLY A 139 -3.76 12.95 -14.49
C GLY A 139 -4.79 12.93 -15.61
N ILE A 140 -5.74 11.99 -15.56
CA ILE A 140 -6.81 11.86 -16.57
C ILE A 140 -7.64 13.14 -16.76
N ALA A 141 -7.69 14.03 -15.75
CA ALA A 141 -8.42 15.29 -15.86
C ALA A 141 -7.72 16.32 -16.77
N VAL A 142 -6.43 16.11 -17.08
CA VAL A 142 -5.67 16.92 -18.06
C VAL A 142 -5.85 16.36 -19.48
N MET A 143 -6.20 15.07 -19.61
CA MET A 143 -6.34 14.42 -20.89
C MET A 143 -7.62 14.93 -21.58
N PRO A 144 -7.54 15.42 -22.83
CA PRO A 144 -8.74 15.74 -23.59
C PRO A 144 -9.63 14.51 -23.67
N CYS A 145 -10.92 14.66 -23.35
CA CYS A 145 -11.90 13.62 -23.61
C CYS A 145 -11.83 13.26 -25.10
N PRO A 146 -11.67 11.99 -25.49
CA PRO A 146 -11.74 11.60 -26.90
C PRO A 146 -13.09 12.05 -27.45
N ARG A 147 -13.09 13.01 -28.37
CA ARG A 147 -14.29 13.34 -29.13
C ARG A 147 -14.53 12.18 -30.09
N GLY A 148 -15.62 11.43 -29.85
CA GLY A 148 -16.15 10.47 -30.81
C GLY A 148 -16.61 11.14 -32.09
#